data_AF-A0A509KWB4-F1
#
_entry.id   AF-A0A509KWB4-F1
#
_cell.length_a   1.000
_cell.length_b   1.000
_cell.length_c   1.000
_cell.angle_alpha   90.00
_cell.angle_beta   90.00
_cell.angle_gamma   90.00
#
_symmetry.space_group_name_H-M   'P 1'
#
loop_
_entity.id
_entity.type
_entity.pdbx_description
1 polymer ?
#
loop_
_entity_poly.entity_id
_entity_poly.type
_entity_poly.pdbx_seq_one_letter_code
_entity_poly.pdbx_strand_id
1 'polypeptide(L)'
;MKIGLRIDVDTYRGTQIGVPNLLRLLDDRGIKATFFFSVGPDNMGRHLWRLLRPQFLLKMLRTRAASLYGPEILLRGTFGTGPLIGKKFGDLMKAAVVAGHEAGLHEWDHYTWQTHLERMDRDTIHATLKKGVDTLTSILGTTPVCSAVPAWKCNDTVLLEKNRFPFRYNSDCRGKNIFRPVVDGQSLDQPQIPVTLPTYDETVGRGGITNENFNHYMIEQLDLTG
;
A
#
# COMPACT_ATOMS: atom_id res chain seq x y z
N MET A 1 9.97 4.15 23.42
CA MET A 1 9.94 4.26 21.94
C MET A 1 8.49 4.14 21.46
N LYS A 2 8.05 4.99 20.53
CA LYS A 2 6.74 4.86 19.88
C LYS A 2 6.96 4.38 18.44
N ILE A 3 6.37 3.25 18.08
CA ILE A 3 6.42 2.69 16.72
C ILE A 3 5.02 2.79 16.12
N GLY A 4 4.93 3.34 14.91
CA GLY A 4 3.72 3.26 14.09
C GLY A 4 3.78 2.05 13.17
N LEU A 5 2.72 1.24 13.15
CA LEU A 5 2.58 0.13 12.20
C LEU A 5 1.66 0.55 11.06
N ARG A 6 2.25 0.68 9.87
CA ARG A 6 1.53 0.86 8.61
C ARG A 6 1.39 -0.47 7.90
N ILE A 7 0.20 -0.76 7.37
CA ILE A 7 -0.10 -1.97 6.62
C ILE A 7 -0.73 -1.57 5.29
N ASP A 8 -0.04 -1.87 4.20
CA ASP A 8 -0.58 -1.67 2.84
C ASP A 8 -1.29 -2.95 2.39
N VAL A 9 -2.52 -2.80 1.91
CA VAL A 9 -3.40 -3.90 1.51
C VAL A 9 -3.69 -3.81 0.02
N ASP A 10 -2.74 -4.34 -0.75
CA ASP A 10 -2.61 -4.07 -2.19
C ASP A 10 -3.48 -4.95 -3.09
N THR A 11 -3.91 -6.12 -2.59
CA THR A 11 -4.44 -7.20 -3.43
C THR A 11 -5.73 -7.80 -2.88
N TYR A 12 -6.48 -8.45 -3.78
CA TYR A 12 -7.65 -9.25 -3.45
C TYR A 12 -7.31 -10.34 -2.42
N ARG A 13 -6.20 -11.06 -2.63
CA ARG A 13 -5.78 -12.14 -1.71
C ARG A 13 -5.26 -11.59 -0.38
N GLY A 14 -4.51 -10.48 -0.41
CA GLY A 14 -4.08 -9.76 0.79
C GLY A 14 -5.27 -9.30 1.62
N THR A 15 -6.32 -8.80 0.97
CA THR A 15 -7.57 -8.43 1.65
C THR A 15 -8.31 -9.66 2.17
N GLN A 16 -8.47 -10.70 1.36
CA GLN A 16 -9.25 -11.90 1.72
C GLN A 16 -8.63 -12.70 2.87
N ILE A 17 -7.31 -12.88 2.85
CA ILE A 17 -6.58 -13.79 3.74
C ILE A 17 -5.73 -13.01 4.73
N GLY A 18 -5.02 -11.98 4.28
CA GLY A 18 -4.10 -11.21 5.10
C GLY A 18 -4.82 -10.40 6.17
N VAL A 19 -5.83 -9.61 5.80
CA VAL A 19 -6.54 -8.71 6.73
C VAL A 19 -7.13 -9.46 7.92
N PRO A 20 -7.94 -10.54 7.76
CA PRO A 20 -8.52 -11.23 8.93
C PRO A 20 -7.44 -11.80 9.88
N ASN A 21 -6.34 -12.32 9.32
CA ASN A 21 -5.25 -12.88 10.11
C ASN A 21 -4.46 -11.80 10.85
N LEU A 22 -4.22 -10.66 10.21
CA LEU A 22 -3.57 -9.50 10.82
C LEU A 22 -4.45 -8.91 11.92
N LEU A 23 -5.75 -8.75 11.70
CA LEU A 23 -6.66 -8.25 12.73
C LEU A 23 -6.64 -9.14 13.98
N ARG A 24 -6.73 -10.46 13.81
CA ARG A 24 -6.62 -11.40 14.94
C ARG A 24 -5.27 -11.28 15.65
N LEU A 25 -4.16 -11.27 14.91
CA LEU A 25 -2.83 -11.17 15.49
C LEU A 25 -2.61 -9.85 16.24
N LEU A 26 -3.11 -8.74 15.70
CA LEU A 26 -2.96 -7.43 16.31
C LEU A 26 -3.83 -7.31 17.58
N ASP A 27 -5.04 -7.88 17.56
CA ASP A 27 -5.92 -7.94 18.73
C ASP A 27 -5.31 -8.78 19.85
N ASP A 28 -4.81 -9.98 19.53
CA ASP A 28 -4.10 -10.88 20.46
C ASP A 28 -2.91 -10.18 21.16
N ARG A 29 -2.37 -9.11 20.56
CA ARG A 29 -1.22 -8.34 21.06
C ARG A 29 -1.58 -6.94 21.56
N GLY A 30 -2.85 -6.54 21.48
CA GLY A 30 -3.29 -5.19 21.84
C GLY A 30 -2.65 -4.07 21.00
N ILE A 31 -2.24 -4.36 19.77
CA ILE A 31 -1.55 -3.40 18.88
C ILE A 31 -2.56 -2.75 17.93
N LYS A 32 -2.47 -1.43 17.76
CA LYS A 32 -3.19 -0.70 16.71
C LYS A 32 -2.25 -0.34 15.56
N ALA A 33 -2.85 -0.19 14.39
CA ALA A 33 -2.16 -0.01 13.12
C ALA A 33 -3.01 0.88 12.21
N THR A 34 -2.39 1.43 11.17
CA THR A 34 -3.10 2.08 10.07
C THR A 34 -3.07 1.17 8.84
N PHE A 35 -4.25 0.81 8.35
CA PHE A 35 -4.43 0.04 7.12
C PHE A 35 -4.70 0.98 5.95
N PHE A 36 -3.90 0.89 4.88
CA PHE A 36 -4.17 1.57 3.63
C PHE A 36 -4.71 0.55 2.63
N PHE A 37 -5.94 0.75 2.14
CA PHE A 37 -6.63 -0.21 1.29
C PHE A 37 -6.65 0.18 -0.18
N SER A 38 -6.32 -0.77 -1.05
CA SER A 38 -6.74 -0.75 -2.45
C SER A 38 -8.20 -1.15 -2.56
N VAL A 39 -9.03 -0.32 -3.21
CA VAL A 39 -10.50 -0.53 -3.21
C VAL A 39 -11.10 -0.85 -4.57
N GLY A 40 -10.38 -0.62 -5.66
CA GLY A 40 -10.85 -0.93 -7.01
C GLY A 40 -10.40 -2.30 -7.51
N PRO A 41 -10.16 -2.46 -8.82
CA PRO A 41 -9.88 -3.76 -9.41
C PRO A 41 -8.51 -4.29 -9.02
N ASP A 42 -8.45 -5.56 -8.62
CA ASP A 42 -7.17 -6.25 -8.46
C ASP A 42 -6.58 -6.61 -9.83
N ASN A 43 -5.80 -5.69 -10.37
CA ASN A 43 -5.06 -5.84 -11.62
C ASN A 43 -3.60 -6.28 -11.39
N MET A 44 -3.22 -6.70 -10.18
CA MET A 44 -1.82 -7.05 -9.87
C MET A 44 -1.33 -8.27 -10.67
N GLY A 45 -2.23 -9.17 -11.07
CA GLY A 45 -1.93 -10.25 -12.02
C GLY A 45 -1.47 -9.76 -13.41
N ARG A 46 -1.59 -8.46 -13.74
CA ARG A 46 -1.00 -7.89 -14.96
C ARG A 46 0.51 -7.65 -14.83
N HIS A 47 1.06 -7.54 -13.62
CA HIS A 47 2.52 -7.60 -13.46
C HIS A 47 3.09 -8.94 -13.90
N LEU A 48 2.27 -9.97 -14.03
CA LEU A 48 2.67 -11.26 -14.57
C LEU A 48 3.11 -11.19 -16.03
N TRP A 49 2.65 -10.20 -16.81
CA TRP A 49 3.21 -9.92 -18.15
C TRP A 49 4.69 -9.51 -18.09
N ARG A 50 5.19 -9.01 -16.95
CA ARG A 50 6.62 -8.82 -16.70
C ARG A 50 7.38 -10.11 -16.40
N LEU A 51 6.71 -11.24 -16.10
CA LEU A 51 7.35 -12.56 -16.07
C LEU A 51 7.90 -12.98 -17.43
N LEU A 52 7.41 -12.38 -18.52
CA LEU A 52 7.96 -12.54 -19.87
C LEU A 52 9.25 -11.73 -20.08
N ARG A 53 9.74 -10.96 -19.08
CA ARG A 53 11.00 -10.21 -19.16
C ARG A 53 12.13 -10.92 -18.38
N PRO A 54 13.30 -11.17 -19.01
CA PRO A 54 14.34 -12.04 -18.46
C PRO A 54 14.94 -11.59 -17.12
N GLN A 55 14.98 -10.28 -16.86
CA GLN A 55 15.53 -9.72 -15.61
C GLN A 55 14.67 -10.02 -14.37
N PHE A 56 13.35 -10.22 -14.53
CA PHE A 56 12.45 -10.53 -13.43
C PHE A 56 12.40 -12.04 -13.14
N LEU A 57 12.57 -12.87 -14.17
CA LEU A 57 12.75 -14.32 -14.06
C LEU A 57 13.98 -14.67 -13.20
N LEU A 58 15.09 -13.95 -13.41
CA LEU A 58 16.31 -14.05 -12.60
C LEU A 58 16.07 -13.64 -11.13
N LYS A 59 15.22 -12.63 -10.88
CA LYS A 59 14.82 -12.21 -9.53
C LYS A 59 14.00 -13.30 -8.81
N MET A 60 13.13 -14.02 -9.53
CA MET A 60 12.33 -15.13 -8.98
C MET A 60 13.15 -16.39 -8.71
N LEU A 61 14.07 -16.74 -9.59
CA LEU A 61 15.00 -17.87 -9.41
C LEU A 61 15.85 -17.71 -8.14
N ARG A 62 16.27 -16.49 -7.83
CA ARG A 62 17.04 -16.17 -6.61
C ARG A 62 16.24 -16.22 -5.32
N THR A 63 14.91 -16.07 -5.37
CA THR A 63 14.07 -15.87 -4.16
C THR A 63 13.15 -17.05 -3.82
N ARG A 64 13.19 -18.15 -4.59
CA ARG A 64 12.24 -19.29 -4.46
C ARG A 64 10.76 -18.84 -4.39
N ALA A 65 10.42 -17.72 -5.04
CA ALA A 65 9.09 -17.10 -4.96
C ALA A 65 7.97 -17.95 -5.58
N ALA A 66 8.29 -18.99 -6.37
CA ALA A 66 7.30 -19.87 -6.97
C ALA A 66 6.42 -20.62 -5.95
N SER A 67 6.89 -20.86 -4.71
CA SER A 67 6.07 -21.48 -3.65
C SER A 67 5.17 -20.49 -2.89
N LEU A 68 5.44 -19.18 -2.99
CA LEU A 68 4.63 -18.12 -2.37
C LEU A 68 3.45 -17.69 -3.25
N TYR A 69 3.57 -17.82 -4.58
CA TYR A 69 2.56 -17.39 -5.55
C TYR A 69 1.99 -18.58 -6.31
N GLY A 70 0.92 -19.18 -5.78
CA GLY A 70 0.23 -20.32 -6.41
C GLY A 70 -0.38 -19.99 -7.79
N PRO A 71 -0.67 -21.01 -8.62
CA PRO A 71 -1.11 -20.86 -10.02
C PRO A 71 -2.43 -20.09 -10.20
N GLU A 72 -3.28 -20.01 -9.18
CA GLU A 72 -4.49 -19.18 -9.21
C GLU A 72 -4.22 -17.67 -9.30
N ILE A 73 -3.04 -17.21 -8.87
CA ILE A 73 -2.64 -15.80 -8.99
C ILE A 73 -2.23 -15.49 -10.43
N LEU A 74 -1.73 -16.48 -11.18
CA LEU A 74 -1.32 -16.31 -12.58
C LEU A 74 -2.49 -16.02 -13.54
N LEU A 75 -3.71 -16.45 -13.20
CA LEU A 75 -4.86 -16.40 -14.12
C LEU A 75 -5.86 -15.29 -13.80
N ARG A 76 -5.71 -14.58 -12.67
CA ARG A 76 -6.63 -13.51 -12.28
C ARG A 76 -6.10 -12.16 -12.77
N GLY A 77 -6.78 -11.57 -13.76
CA GLY A 77 -6.42 -10.28 -14.36
C GLY A 77 -5.63 -10.36 -15.68
N THR A 78 -5.39 -11.57 -16.19
CA THR A 78 -4.79 -11.80 -17.53
C THR A 78 -5.75 -11.44 -18.68
N PHE A 79 -7.06 -11.48 -18.45
CA PHE A 79 -8.10 -11.02 -19.37
C PHE A 79 -9.19 -10.24 -18.60
N GLY A 80 -9.59 -9.07 -19.10
CA GLY A 80 -10.62 -8.23 -18.48
C GLY A 80 -10.18 -7.49 -17.20
N THR A 81 -11.07 -6.66 -16.64
CA THR A 81 -10.81 -5.94 -15.39
C THR A 81 -10.83 -6.90 -14.21
N GLY A 82 -9.82 -6.84 -13.33
CA GLY A 82 -9.74 -7.66 -12.13
C GLY A 82 -10.94 -7.46 -11.17
N PRO A 83 -11.16 -8.39 -10.23
CA PRO A 83 -12.27 -8.28 -9.28
C PRO A 83 -12.14 -7.01 -8.42
N LEU A 84 -13.27 -6.34 -8.19
CA LEU A 84 -13.30 -5.13 -7.36
C LEU A 84 -13.16 -5.49 -5.87
N ILE A 85 -12.00 -5.16 -5.28
CA ILE A 85 -11.65 -5.52 -3.90
C ILE A 85 -12.63 -4.92 -2.91
N GLY A 86 -12.87 -3.61 -2.98
CA GLY A 86 -13.77 -2.91 -2.06
C GLY A 86 -15.20 -3.42 -2.14
N LYS A 87 -15.68 -3.76 -3.34
CA LYS A 87 -17.02 -4.36 -3.53
C LYS A 87 -17.12 -5.74 -2.86
N LYS A 88 -16.07 -6.55 -2.91
CA LYS A 88 -16.10 -7.94 -2.43
C LYS A 88 -15.80 -8.05 -0.94
N PHE A 89 -14.94 -7.19 -0.42
CA PHE A 89 -14.36 -7.30 0.93
C PHE A 89 -14.50 -6.03 1.77
N GLY A 90 -15.42 -5.13 1.42
CA GLY A 90 -15.68 -3.92 2.20
C GLY A 90 -15.97 -4.21 3.67
N ASP A 91 -16.61 -5.34 3.99
CA ASP A 91 -16.89 -5.72 5.38
C ASP A 91 -15.62 -6.02 6.19
N LEU A 92 -14.53 -6.46 5.55
CA LEU A 92 -13.23 -6.62 6.22
C LEU A 92 -12.55 -5.27 6.50
N MET A 93 -12.74 -4.29 5.62
CA MET A 93 -12.27 -2.91 5.83
C MET A 93 -13.02 -2.26 6.99
N LYS A 94 -14.35 -2.45 7.06
CA LYS A 94 -15.17 -2.04 8.20
C LYS A 94 -14.72 -2.75 9.48
N ALA A 95 -14.46 -4.05 9.43
CA ALA A 95 -13.99 -4.81 10.58
C ALA A 95 -12.67 -4.26 11.16
N ALA A 96 -11.75 -3.80 10.30
CA ALA A 96 -10.53 -3.14 10.76
C ALA A 96 -10.82 -1.86 11.56
N VAL A 97 -11.74 -1.02 11.08
CA VAL A 97 -12.15 0.21 11.78
C VAL A 97 -12.89 -0.11 13.09
N VAL A 98 -13.80 -1.08 13.08
CA VAL A 98 -14.53 -1.54 14.28
C VAL A 98 -13.57 -2.07 15.34
N ALA A 99 -12.50 -2.75 14.92
CA ALA A 99 -11.42 -3.20 15.80
C ALA A 99 -10.51 -2.04 16.26
N GLY A 100 -10.80 -0.78 15.93
CA GLY A 100 -10.08 0.40 16.40
C GLY A 100 -8.79 0.72 15.63
N HIS A 101 -8.61 0.15 14.44
CA HIS A 101 -7.52 0.55 13.54
C HIS A 101 -7.92 1.77 12.71
N GLU A 102 -6.93 2.56 12.27
CA GLU A 102 -7.18 3.61 11.28
C GLU A 102 -7.23 3.00 9.87
N ALA A 103 -8.11 3.51 9.02
CA ALA A 103 -8.22 3.09 7.62
C ALA A 103 -8.04 4.29 6.69
N GLY A 104 -7.06 4.18 5.78
CA GLY A 104 -6.74 5.18 4.78
C GLY A 104 -6.87 4.64 3.36
N LEU A 105 -6.87 5.56 2.39
CA LEU A 105 -6.82 5.17 0.97
C LEU A 105 -5.40 4.77 0.60
N HIS A 106 -5.21 3.58 0.02
CA HIS A 106 -3.98 3.29 -0.70
C HIS A 106 -4.12 3.81 -2.14
N GLU A 107 -5.15 3.36 -2.86
CA GLU A 107 -5.46 3.73 -4.24
C GLU A 107 -6.78 3.09 -4.74
N TRP A 108 -7.20 3.48 -5.95
CA TRP A 108 -8.24 2.77 -6.69
C TRP A 108 -7.70 1.53 -7.41
N ASP A 109 -6.60 1.63 -8.16
CA ASP A 109 -5.99 0.50 -8.88
C ASP A 109 -4.46 0.53 -8.71
N HIS A 110 -3.93 -0.41 -7.92
CA HIS A 110 -2.51 -0.53 -7.57
C HIS A 110 -1.63 -0.59 -8.81
N TYR A 111 -1.96 -1.50 -9.73
CA TYR A 111 -1.17 -1.74 -10.93
C TYR A 111 -1.12 -0.48 -11.81
N THR A 112 -2.28 0.13 -12.01
CA THR A 112 -2.40 1.32 -12.87
C THR A 112 -1.62 2.50 -12.27
N TRP A 113 -1.74 2.74 -10.96
CA TRP A 113 -0.96 3.75 -10.26
C TRP A 113 0.54 3.52 -10.41
N GLN A 114 1.01 2.34 -9.99
CA GLN A 114 2.43 2.00 -10.00
C GLN A 114 3.04 2.06 -11.41
N THR A 115 2.30 1.63 -12.43
CA THR A 115 2.86 1.49 -13.79
C THR A 115 2.75 2.78 -14.60
N HIS A 116 1.68 3.55 -14.43
CA HIS A 116 1.34 4.62 -15.38
C HIS A 116 1.35 6.03 -14.78
N LEU A 117 1.57 6.22 -13.47
CA LEU A 117 1.48 7.54 -12.84
C LEU A 117 2.19 8.66 -13.61
N GLU A 118 3.43 8.43 -14.05
CA GLU A 118 4.24 9.45 -14.77
C GLU A 118 3.64 9.93 -16.10
N ARG A 119 2.65 9.20 -16.62
CA ARG A 119 1.93 9.53 -17.86
C ARG A 119 0.52 10.02 -17.61
N MET A 120 0.05 9.99 -16.36
CA MET A 120 -1.27 10.49 -16.01
C MET A 120 -1.21 12.01 -15.92
N ASP A 121 -2.19 12.67 -16.54
CA ASP A 121 -2.41 14.09 -16.32
C ASP A 121 -3.11 14.33 -14.97
N ARG A 122 -3.23 15.62 -14.62
CA ARG A 122 -3.87 16.08 -13.39
C ARG A 122 -5.28 15.50 -13.22
N ASP A 123 -6.10 15.54 -14.27
CA ASP A 123 -7.51 15.12 -14.20
C ASP A 123 -7.63 13.61 -14.00
N THR A 124 -6.76 12.82 -14.62
CA THR A 124 -6.70 11.37 -14.43
C THR A 124 -6.28 11.00 -13.01
N ILE A 125 -5.28 11.70 -12.45
CA ILE A 125 -4.85 11.52 -11.06
C ILE A 125 -6.00 11.85 -10.12
N HIS A 126 -6.64 13.02 -10.31
CA HIS A 126 -7.78 13.45 -9.50
C HIS A 126 -8.93 12.45 -9.55
N ALA A 127 -9.33 12.01 -10.75
CA ALA A 127 -10.42 11.07 -10.94
C ALA A 127 -10.13 9.71 -10.26
N THR A 128 -8.88 9.23 -10.33
CA THR A 128 -8.47 7.98 -9.70
C THR A 128 -8.50 8.09 -8.17
N LEU A 129 -7.96 9.17 -7.61
CA LEU A 129 -8.02 9.45 -6.17
C LEU A 129 -9.47 9.57 -5.70
N LYS A 130 -10.28 10.38 -6.39
CA LYS A 130 -11.68 10.59 -6.04
C LYS A 130 -12.45 9.28 -6.04
N LYS A 131 -12.27 8.45 -7.07
CA LYS A 131 -12.93 7.14 -7.16
C LYS A 131 -12.54 6.22 -6.01
N GLY A 132 -11.26 6.23 -5.62
CA GLY A 132 -10.77 5.51 -4.43
C GLY A 132 -11.41 6.03 -3.14
N VAL A 133 -11.34 7.34 -2.90
CA VAL A 133 -11.92 8.00 -1.71
C VAL A 133 -13.42 7.74 -1.61
N ASP A 134 -14.17 7.96 -2.69
CA ASP A 134 -15.63 7.77 -2.72
C ASP A 134 -15.99 6.30 -2.40
N THR A 135 -15.26 5.35 -2.99
CA THR A 135 -15.49 3.92 -2.75
C THR A 135 -15.21 3.54 -1.31
N LEU A 136 -14.06 3.99 -0.75
CA LEU A 136 -13.72 3.71 0.63
C LEU A 136 -14.69 4.41 1.60
N THR A 137 -15.13 5.63 1.29
CA THR A 137 -16.15 6.36 2.06
C THR A 137 -17.46 5.58 2.09
N SER A 138 -17.92 5.08 0.95
CA SER A 138 -19.13 4.26 0.86
C SER A 138 -19.03 2.99 1.69
N ILE A 139 -17.85 2.37 1.75
CA ILE A 139 -17.58 1.18 2.56
C ILE A 139 -17.55 1.52 4.05
N LEU A 140 -16.82 2.56 4.46
CA LEU A 140 -16.60 2.87 5.87
C LEU A 140 -17.74 3.66 6.51
N GLY A 141 -18.58 4.33 5.71
CA GLY A 141 -19.59 5.28 6.18
C GLY A 141 -19.02 6.65 6.55
N THR A 142 -17.69 6.81 6.56
CA THR A 142 -16.98 8.06 6.82
C THR A 142 -15.83 8.24 5.83
N THR A 143 -15.54 9.48 5.46
CA THR A 143 -14.45 9.78 4.53
C THR A 143 -13.09 9.44 5.16
N PRO A 144 -12.20 8.70 4.47
CA PRO A 144 -10.86 8.43 4.98
C PRO A 144 -10.07 9.74 5.14
N VAL A 145 -9.34 9.86 6.23
CA VAL A 145 -8.58 11.07 6.60
C VAL A 145 -7.08 10.92 6.39
N CYS A 146 -6.64 9.83 5.77
CA CYS A 146 -5.24 9.63 5.42
C CYS A 146 -5.12 8.79 4.15
N SER A 147 -3.95 8.88 3.51
CA SER A 147 -3.65 8.02 2.37
C SER A 147 -2.16 7.76 2.23
N ALA A 148 -1.82 6.70 1.51
CA ALA A 148 -0.45 6.32 1.24
C ALA A 148 -0.36 5.71 -0.14
N VAL A 149 0.47 6.24 -1.03
CA VAL A 149 0.50 5.77 -2.43
C VAL A 149 1.25 4.45 -2.61
N PRO A 150 0.86 3.64 -3.62
CA PRO A 150 1.62 2.47 -4.06
C PRO A 150 3.04 2.78 -4.49
N ALA A 151 3.97 1.89 -4.15
CA ALA A 151 5.35 1.88 -4.63
C ALA A 151 6.12 3.21 -4.46
N TRP A 152 5.78 3.99 -3.43
CA TRP A 152 6.36 5.31 -3.16
C TRP A 152 6.21 6.31 -4.31
N LYS A 153 5.26 6.08 -5.23
CA LYS A 153 5.09 6.89 -6.43
C LYS A 153 4.19 8.09 -6.17
N CYS A 154 4.83 9.22 -5.89
CA CYS A 154 4.20 10.50 -5.63
C CYS A 154 5.03 11.60 -6.29
N ASN A 155 4.42 12.42 -7.14
CA ASN A 155 5.03 13.61 -7.72
C ASN A 155 4.24 14.86 -7.30
N ASP A 156 4.71 16.03 -7.68
CA ASP A 156 4.10 17.32 -7.33
C ASP A 156 2.62 17.40 -7.71
N THR A 157 2.24 16.86 -8.88
CA THR A 157 0.83 16.79 -9.31
C THR A 157 0.00 15.94 -8.35
N VAL A 158 0.50 14.79 -7.91
CA VAL A 158 -0.18 13.96 -6.90
C VAL A 158 -0.33 14.72 -5.59
N LEU A 159 0.74 15.37 -5.11
CA LEU A 159 0.70 16.12 -3.86
C LEU A 159 -0.36 17.23 -3.90
N LEU A 160 -0.39 18.01 -4.99
CA LEU A 160 -1.39 19.06 -5.20
C LEU A 160 -2.82 18.50 -5.28
N GLU A 161 -3.03 17.38 -6.00
CA GLU A 161 -4.35 16.77 -6.11
C GLU A 161 -4.83 16.17 -4.79
N LYS A 162 -3.95 15.55 -4.00
CA LYS A 162 -4.27 15.03 -2.66
C LYS A 162 -4.63 16.16 -1.68
N ASN A 163 -4.04 17.35 -1.84
CA ASN A 163 -4.36 18.53 -1.02
C ASN A 163 -5.83 18.99 -1.15
N ARG A 164 -6.56 18.53 -2.18
CA ARG A 164 -7.98 18.82 -2.40
C ARG A 164 -8.92 17.88 -1.64
N PHE A 165 -8.40 16.81 -1.04
CA PHE A 165 -9.14 15.84 -0.25
C PHE A 165 -8.97 16.13 1.25
N PRO A 166 -9.89 15.67 2.12
CA PRO A 166 -9.83 15.96 3.56
C PRO A 166 -8.79 15.11 4.31
N PHE A 167 -7.67 14.76 3.66
CA PHE A 167 -6.59 14.05 4.32
C PHE A 167 -5.93 14.95 5.37
N ARG A 168 -5.75 14.42 6.57
CA ARG A 168 -4.99 15.05 7.67
C ARG A 168 -3.50 14.81 7.54
N TYR A 169 -3.10 13.74 6.88
CA TYR A 169 -1.72 13.41 6.57
C TYR A 169 -1.65 12.42 5.41
N ASN A 170 -0.48 12.31 4.81
CA ASN A 170 -0.17 11.30 3.81
C ASN A 170 1.09 10.51 4.20
N SER A 171 1.24 9.29 3.71
CA SER A 171 2.42 8.46 3.95
C SER A 171 2.98 7.98 2.61
N ASP A 172 3.45 8.90 1.78
CA ASP A 172 3.75 8.58 0.37
C ASP A 172 5.21 8.21 0.12
N CYS A 173 6.07 8.31 1.13
CA CYS A 173 7.51 8.26 0.94
C CYS A 173 8.25 7.58 2.08
N ARG A 174 9.54 7.33 1.82
CA ARG A 174 10.54 6.97 2.82
C ARG A 174 11.15 8.23 3.43
N GLY A 175 11.52 8.15 4.70
CA GLY A 175 12.10 9.28 5.42
C GLY A 175 12.25 8.99 6.90
N LYS A 176 12.88 9.92 7.62
CA LYS A 176 13.13 9.79 9.06
C LYS A 176 12.19 10.62 9.92
N ASN A 177 11.74 11.77 9.40
CA ASN A 177 10.98 12.77 10.15
C ASN A 177 9.74 13.17 9.38
N ILE A 178 8.69 13.53 10.11
CA ILE A 178 7.48 14.14 9.55
C ILE A 178 7.86 15.50 8.93
N PHE A 179 7.37 15.79 7.74
CA PHE A 179 7.61 17.06 7.06
C PHE A 179 6.38 17.51 6.27
N ARG A 180 6.32 18.79 5.93
CA ARG A 180 5.35 19.29 4.94
C ARG A 180 6.01 19.35 3.57
N PRO A 181 5.44 18.71 2.54
CA PRO A 181 5.99 18.79 1.21
C PRO A 181 5.90 20.23 0.69
N VAL A 182 6.83 20.59 -0.18
CA VAL A 182 6.88 21.91 -0.83
C VAL A 182 6.76 21.70 -2.33
N VAL A 183 5.79 22.36 -2.96
CA VAL A 183 5.56 22.34 -4.40
C VAL A 183 5.56 23.80 -4.88
N ASP A 184 6.34 24.09 -5.92
CA ASP A 184 6.51 25.45 -6.47
C ASP A 184 6.85 26.51 -5.40
N GLY A 185 7.66 26.12 -4.41
CA GLY A 185 8.07 26.99 -3.30
C GLY A 185 7.01 27.20 -2.21
N GLN A 186 5.83 26.56 -2.32
CA GLN A 186 4.76 26.64 -1.34
C GLN A 186 4.67 25.35 -0.52
N SER A 187 4.65 25.48 0.81
CA SER A 187 4.42 24.35 1.70
C SER A 187 2.95 23.95 1.69
N LEU A 188 2.66 22.67 1.52
CA LEU A 188 1.29 22.14 1.56
C LEU A 188 0.85 21.86 3.00
N ASP A 189 -0.47 21.93 3.24
CA ASP A 189 -1.05 21.81 4.58
C ASP A 189 -0.90 20.40 5.16
N GLN A 190 -1.03 19.38 4.30
CA GLN A 190 -1.02 17.97 4.64
C GLN A 190 0.43 17.46 4.82
N PRO A 191 0.87 17.11 6.04
CA PRO A 191 2.20 16.56 6.26
C PRO A 191 2.35 15.17 5.66
N GLN A 192 3.58 14.83 5.27
CA GLN A 192 4.03 13.47 5.02
C GLN A 192 4.51 12.85 6.33
N ILE A 193 4.00 11.66 6.64
CA ILE A 193 4.49 10.76 7.69
C ILE A 193 5.22 9.62 6.99
N PRO A 194 6.56 9.69 6.85
CA PRO A 194 7.29 8.74 6.04
C PRO A 194 7.46 7.38 6.73
N VAL A 195 7.71 6.34 5.93
CA VAL A 195 8.09 5.02 6.45
C VAL A 195 9.61 4.98 6.66
N THR A 196 10.02 4.63 7.87
CA THR A 196 11.44 4.61 8.29
C THR A 196 12.12 3.30 7.93
N LEU A 197 11.45 2.17 8.18
CA LEU A 197 11.99 0.83 7.94
C LEU A 197 11.73 0.33 6.52
N PRO A 198 12.59 -0.53 5.98
CA PRO A 198 12.37 -1.12 4.67
C PRO A 198 11.23 -2.14 4.66
N THR A 199 10.64 -2.35 3.49
CA THR A 199 9.70 -3.44 3.27
C THR A 199 10.44 -4.74 2.97
N TYR A 200 9.70 -5.84 3.00
CA TYR A 200 10.22 -7.17 2.69
C TYR A 200 10.85 -7.24 1.29
N ASP A 201 10.16 -6.71 0.29
CA ASP A 201 10.58 -6.79 -1.12
C ASP A 201 11.77 -5.87 -1.46
N GLU A 202 12.06 -4.89 -0.61
CA GLU A 202 13.22 -4.01 -0.72
C GLU A 202 14.52 -4.69 -0.24
N THR A 203 14.43 -5.66 0.67
CA THR A 203 15.57 -6.19 1.44
C THR A 203 15.86 -7.65 1.18
N VAL A 204 14.83 -8.51 1.12
CA VAL A 204 15.04 -9.96 0.97
C VAL A 204 15.71 -10.30 -0.36
N GLY A 205 16.74 -11.15 -0.29
CA GLY A 205 17.59 -11.52 -1.42
C GLY A 205 18.70 -10.52 -1.72
N ARG A 206 18.94 -9.56 -0.84
CA ARG A 206 20.05 -8.58 -0.92
C ARG A 206 20.83 -8.59 0.40
N GLY A 207 22.15 -8.38 0.33
CA GLY A 207 22.98 -8.20 1.53
C GLY A 207 22.95 -9.37 2.54
N GLY A 208 22.66 -10.60 2.09
CA GLY A 208 22.54 -11.77 2.98
C GLY A 208 21.20 -11.87 3.74
N ILE A 209 20.23 -11.01 3.45
CA ILE A 209 18.91 -11.03 4.07
C ILE A 209 18.05 -12.11 3.39
N THR A 210 17.54 -13.04 4.18
CA THR A 210 16.73 -14.18 3.79
C THR A 210 15.39 -14.17 4.53
N ASN A 211 14.50 -15.10 4.18
CA ASN A 211 13.21 -15.25 4.86
C ASN A 211 13.40 -15.60 6.35
N GLU A 212 14.45 -16.35 6.67
CA GLU A 212 14.75 -16.85 8.01
C GLU A 212 15.26 -15.73 8.93
N ASN A 213 16.01 -14.76 8.39
CA ASN A 213 16.62 -13.69 9.19
C ASN A 213 15.93 -12.32 9.03
N PHE A 214 14.94 -12.17 8.14
CA PHE A 214 14.26 -10.91 7.86
C PHE A 214 13.73 -10.22 9.13
N ASN A 215 13.06 -10.97 10.01
CA ASN A 215 12.50 -10.40 11.24
C ASN A 215 13.60 -9.88 12.18
N HIS A 216 14.73 -10.59 12.28
CA HIS A 216 15.86 -10.15 13.09
C HIS A 216 16.47 -8.87 12.52
N TYR A 217 16.72 -8.86 11.21
CA TYR A 217 17.20 -7.68 10.49
C TYR A 217 16.30 -6.46 10.73
N MET A 218 14.97 -6.62 10.62
CA MET A 218 14.01 -5.53 10.85
C MET A 218 14.09 -4.96 12.27
N ILE A 219 14.28 -5.82 13.28
CA ILE A 219 14.43 -5.41 14.67
C ILE A 219 15.74 -4.64 14.87
N GLU A 220 16.84 -5.07 14.24
CA GLU A 220 18.12 -4.35 14.30
C GLU A 220 18.05 -2.96 13.66
N GLN A 221 17.14 -2.74 12.70
CA GLN A 221 16.92 -1.43 12.09
C GLN A 221 16.09 -0.49 12.98
N LEU A 222 15.45 -0.99 14.04
CA LEU A 222 14.77 -0.13 15.00
C LEU A 222 15.83 0.64 15.80
N ASP A 223 15.78 1.96 15.72
CA ASP A 223 16.60 2.81 16.56
C ASP A 223 16.11 2.71 18.01
N LEU A 224 16.77 1.83 18.79
CA LEU A 224 16.50 1.64 20.22
C LEU A 224 17.12 2.74 21.08
N THR A 225 17.95 3.61 20.48
CA THR A 225 18.59 4.76 21.11
C THR A 225 17.82 6.02 20.77
N GLY A 226 16.60 6.12 21.32
CA GLY A 226 15.82 7.36 21.27
C GLY A 226 16.53 8.53 21.93
#